data_AF-X0Y6W3-F1
#
_entry.id   AF-X0Y6W3-F1
#
_cell.length_a   1.000
_cell.length_b   1.000
_cell.length_c   1.000
_cell.angle_alpha   90.00
_cell.angle_beta   90.00
_cell.angle_gamma   90.00
#
_symmetry.space_group_name_H-M   'P 1'
#
loop_
_entity.id
_entity.type
_entity.pdbx_description
1 polymer ?
#
loop_
_entity_poly.entity_id
_entity_poly.type
_entity_poly.pdbx_seq_one_letter_code
_entity_poly.pdbx_strand_id
1 'polypeptide(L)'
;LIDEGRLGHIFHYRANFLQDWTISAEVPQGGMATWRLDVKAAGSGVTGDLLAHCIDTAMWHNGQIESVCAMTETFIKERMHAETGKVEPVGIDDACTFLCRFENGSLGNFESTRYARGHKALYTFEINGEHASIKWDLHDLHRLDYFEYDRPGADAGTFEKTESIVRGWR
;
A
#
# COMPACT_ATOMS: atom_id res chain seq x y z
N LEU A 1 11.90 -12.21 -10.62
CA LEU A 1 11.20 -11.34 -11.61
C LEU A 1 11.84 -9.97 -11.75
N ILE A 2 11.87 -9.16 -10.69
CA ILE A 2 12.46 -7.80 -10.72
C ILE A 2 13.96 -7.88 -10.97
N ASP A 3 14.69 -8.62 -10.14
CA ASP A 3 16.15 -8.82 -10.27
C ASP A 3 16.55 -9.50 -11.59
N GLU A 4 15.65 -10.28 -12.19
CA GLU A 4 15.84 -10.91 -13.50
C GLU A 4 15.65 -9.91 -14.66
N GLY A 5 15.26 -8.66 -14.39
CA GLY A 5 14.99 -7.65 -15.42
C GLY A 5 13.74 -7.95 -16.25
N ARG A 6 12.84 -8.82 -15.79
CA ARG A 6 11.64 -9.21 -16.56
C ARG A 6 10.63 -8.08 -16.73
N LEU A 7 10.62 -7.12 -15.82
CA LEU A 7 9.75 -5.94 -15.90
C LEU A 7 10.31 -4.84 -16.83
N GLY A 8 11.61 -4.86 -17.16
CA GLY A 8 12.26 -3.77 -17.87
C GLY A 8 12.37 -2.51 -17.00
N HIS A 9 12.31 -1.33 -17.62
CA HIS A 9 12.26 -0.08 -16.86
C HIS A 9 10.92 0.07 -16.14
N ILE A 10 10.94 0.30 -14.82
CA ILE A 10 9.73 0.46 -14.01
C ILE A 10 9.22 1.91 -14.14
N PHE A 11 7.92 2.07 -14.45
CA PHE A 11 7.27 3.38 -14.55
C PHE A 11 6.46 3.72 -13.31
N HIS A 12 5.79 2.72 -12.72
CA HIS A 12 4.87 2.93 -11.61
C HIS A 12 4.99 1.86 -10.54
N TYR A 13 4.88 2.31 -9.29
CA TYR A 13 4.61 1.48 -8.13
C TYR A 13 3.37 1.99 -7.41
N ARG A 14 2.50 1.09 -6.95
CA ARG A 14 1.35 1.47 -6.13
C ARG A 14 1.11 0.48 -5.02
N ALA A 15 0.70 0.97 -3.87
CA ALA A 15 0.32 0.11 -2.76
C ALA A 15 -0.81 0.72 -1.93
N ASN A 16 -1.64 -0.14 -1.36
CA ASN A 16 -2.60 0.26 -0.36
C ASN A 16 -2.57 -0.69 0.84
N PHE A 17 -2.88 -0.17 2.02
CA PHE A 17 -3.15 -0.98 3.21
C PHE A 17 -4.42 -0.48 3.90
N LEU A 18 -5.51 -1.21 3.66
CA LEU A 18 -6.86 -0.82 4.06
C LEU A 18 -7.39 -1.74 5.18
N GLN A 19 -7.89 -1.12 6.24
CA GLN A 19 -8.53 -1.78 7.39
C GLN A 19 -9.81 -1.03 7.81
N ASP A 20 -10.60 -1.64 8.70
CA ASP A 20 -11.87 -1.06 9.19
C ASP A 20 -12.10 -1.13 10.70
N TRP A 21 -11.11 -1.55 11.50
CA TRP A 21 -11.33 -1.93 12.90
C TRP A 21 -11.61 -0.75 13.85
N THR A 22 -11.27 0.50 13.51
CA THR A 22 -11.46 1.69 14.36
C THR A 22 -12.61 2.60 13.91
N ILE A 23 -13.38 2.21 12.91
CA ILE A 23 -14.34 3.11 12.27
C ILE A 23 -15.46 3.59 13.19
N SER A 24 -15.75 2.87 14.28
CA SER A 24 -16.72 3.32 15.29
C SER A 24 -16.10 4.35 16.22
N ALA A 25 -16.80 5.46 16.46
CA ALA A 25 -16.41 6.49 17.44
C ALA A 25 -16.44 5.98 18.89
N GLU A 26 -17.12 4.85 19.13
CA GLU A 26 -17.18 4.21 20.46
C GLU A 26 -15.91 3.42 20.80
N VAL A 27 -15.03 3.15 19.82
CA VAL A 27 -13.73 2.53 20.11
C VAL A 27 -12.89 3.54 20.93
N PRO A 28 -12.48 3.19 22.16
CA PRO A 28 -11.73 4.10 23.01
C PRO A 28 -10.28 4.26 22.52
N GLN A 29 -9.63 5.35 22.90
CA GLN A 29 -8.18 5.54 22.71
C GLN A 29 -7.39 5.23 23.98
N GLY A 30 -6.10 4.89 23.83
CA GLY A 30 -5.19 4.67 24.97
C GLY A 30 -5.35 3.32 25.67
N GLY A 31 -4.61 3.14 26.77
CA GLY A 31 -4.56 1.88 27.52
C GLY A 31 -3.99 0.70 26.72
N MET A 32 -3.98 -0.49 27.34
CA MET A 32 -3.32 -1.67 26.76
C MET A 32 -3.93 -2.16 25.43
N ALA A 33 -5.24 -1.98 25.22
CA ALA A 33 -5.93 -2.51 24.05
C ALA A 33 -5.86 -1.58 22.83
N THR A 34 -5.89 -0.25 23.03
CA THR A 34 -6.00 0.73 21.95
C THR A 34 -4.95 1.85 22.05
N TRP A 35 -3.79 1.57 22.65
CA TRP A 35 -2.61 2.45 22.64
C TRP A 35 -2.23 2.94 21.24
N ARG A 36 -2.53 2.16 20.18
CA ARG A 36 -2.33 2.54 18.77
C ARG A 36 -3.16 3.76 18.31
N LEU A 37 -4.11 4.23 19.13
CA LEU A 37 -4.90 5.43 18.90
C LEU A 37 -4.44 6.61 19.77
N ASP A 38 -3.51 6.38 20.70
CA ASP A 38 -2.89 7.41 21.51
C ASP A 38 -1.56 7.84 20.86
N VAL A 39 -1.49 9.09 20.42
CA VAL A 39 -0.31 9.65 19.75
C VAL A 39 0.93 9.65 20.64
N LYS A 40 0.78 9.74 21.97
CA LYS A 40 1.94 9.73 22.89
C LYS A 40 2.61 8.37 22.96
N ALA A 41 1.83 7.30 22.80
CA ALA A 41 2.33 5.93 22.78
C ALA A 41 2.75 5.48 21.39
N ALA A 42 1.96 5.80 20.36
CA ALA A 42 2.15 5.31 18.99
C ALA A 42 3.03 6.19 18.11
N GLY A 43 3.11 7.50 18.38
CA GLY A 43 3.80 8.48 17.54
C GLY A 43 3.02 8.91 16.29
N SER A 44 2.36 7.98 15.61
CA SER A 44 1.45 8.22 14.48
C SER A 44 0.35 7.16 14.43
N GLY A 45 -0.55 7.27 13.45
CA GLY A 45 -1.62 6.31 13.22
C GLY A 45 -1.28 5.36 12.08
N VAL A 46 -2.07 5.39 11.02
CA VAL A 46 -1.89 4.46 9.89
C VAL A 46 -0.57 4.67 9.15
N THR A 47 -0.02 5.88 9.19
CA THR A 47 1.29 6.20 8.61
C THR A 47 2.40 5.31 9.18
N GLY A 48 2.42 5.11 10.50
CA GLY A 48 3.42 4.27 11.17
C GLY A 48 3.01 2.80 11.30
N ASP A 49 1.72 2.52 11.49
CA ASP A 49 1.23 1.16 11.78
C ASP A 49 1.06 0.31 10.52
N LEU A 50 0.53 0.89 9.44
CA LEU A 50 0.16 0.15 8.23
C LEU A 50 1.05 0.54 7.05
N LEU A 51 1.15 1.83 6.78
CA LEU A 51 1.82 2.36 5.59
C LEU A 51 3.34 2.12 5.60
N ALA A 52 3.94 2.00 6.79
CA ALA A 52 5.34 1.61 6.95
C ALA A 52 5.66 0.28 6.26
N HIS A 53 4.75 -0.70 6.32
CA HIS A 53 4.92 -1.99 5.62
C HIS A 53 4.90 -1.84 4.10
N CYS A 54 4.02 -0.99 3.57
CA CYS A 54 3.96 -0.69 2.15
C CYS A 54 5.24 0.02 1.67
N ILE A 55 5.73 0.98 2.44
CA ILE A 55 6.95 1.74 2.15
C ILE A 55 8.16 0.80 2.13
N ASP A 56 8.32 -0.04 3.15
CA ASP A 56 9.42 -1.01 3.24
C ASP A 56 9.47 -1.94 2.02
N THR A 57 8.34 -2.57 1.70
CA THR A 57 8.25 -3.47 0.54
C THR A 57 8.47 -2.74 -0.78
N ALA A 58 8.00 -1.49 -0.90
CA ALA A 58 8.26 -0.68 -2.08
C ALA A 58 9.75 -0.36 -2.24
N MET A 59 10.43 -0.04 -1.14
CA MET A 59 11.86 0.25 -1.15
C MET A 59 12.68 -1.00 -1.48
N TRP A 60 12.25 -2.16 -0.98
CA TRP A 60 12.87 -3.43 -1.30
C TRP A 60 12.72 -3.80 -2.78
N HIS A 61 11.52 -3.60 -3.36
CA HIS A 61 11.24 -3.98 -4.74
C HIS A 61 11.65 -2.95 -5.80
N ASN A 62 11.53 -1.66 -5.51
CA ASN A 62 11.63 -0.59 -6.51
C ASN A 62 12.75 0.42 -6.23
N GLY A 63 13.44 0.30 -5.08
CA GLY A 63 14.53 1.19 -4.69
C GLY A 63 14.07 2.37 -3.82
N GLN A 64 15.01 3.27 -3.51
CA GLN A 64 14.77 4.36 -2.55
C GLN A 64 13.74 5.39 -3.07
N ILE A 65 12.98 5.96 -2.14
CA ILE A 65 12.07 7.08 -2.40
C ILE A 65 12.86 8.40 -2.28
N GLU A 66 12.87 9.19 -3.35
CA GLU A 66 13.58 10.48 -3.42
C GLU A 66 12.76 11.62 -2.80
N SER A 67 11.47 11.68 -3.10
CA SER A 67 10.58 12.76 -2.61
C SER A 67 9.13 12.33 -2.50
N VAL A 68 8.40 12.95 -1.58
CA VAL A 68 6.98 12.66 -1.31
C VAL A 68 6.14 13.94 -1.28
N CYS A 69 4.86 13.80 -1.61
CA CYS A 69 3.80 14.77 -1.34
C CYS A 69 2.63 14.03 -0.69
N ALA A 70 2.31 14.37 0.57
CA ALA A 70 1.42 13.58 1.41
C ALA A 70 0.26 14.41 1.97
N MET A 71 -0.84 13.73 2.25
CA MET A 71 -2.00 14.24 2.97
C MET A 71 -2.41 13.21 4.03
N THR A 72 -2.72 13.69 5.23
CA THR A 72 -3.23 12.87 6.35
C THR A 72 -4.56 13.40 6.82
N GLU A 73 -5.41 12.53 7.35
CA GLU A 73 -6.70 12.91 7.93
C GLU A 73 -6.98 12.13 9.21
N THR A 74 -7.69 12.77 10.14
CA THR A 74 -8.22 12.15 11.37
C THR A 74 -9.73 12.29 11.33
N PHE A 75 -10.49 11.28 10.94
CA PHE A 75 -11.93 11.45 10.75
C PHE A 75 -12.70 11.57 12.08
N ILE A 76 -12.29 10.80 13.10
CA ILE A 76 -12.87 10.90 14.44
C ILE A 76 -11.92 11.71 15.31
N LYS A 77 -12.26 12.98 15.52
CA LYS A 77 -11.40 13.97 16.19
C LYS A 77 -11.29 13.79 17.70
N GLU A 78 -12.23 13.08 18.32
CA GLU A 78 -12.27 12.88 19.77
C GLU A 78 -12.77 11.47 20.10
N ARG A 79 -12.18 10.86 21.13
CA ARG A 79 -12.54 9.52 21.63
C ARG A 79 -12.47 9.48 23.15
N MET A 80 -13.28 8.62 23.76
CA MET A 80 -13.13 8.27 25.17
C MET A 80 -11.77 7.62 25.41
N HIS A 81 -10.97 8.12 26.35
CA HIS A 81 -9.71 7.49 26.74
C HIS A 81 -9.98 6.35 27.72
N ALA A 82 -9.45 5.16 27.42
CA ALA A 82 -9.76 3.91 28.11
C ALA A 82 -9.41 3.94 29.61
N GLU A 83 -8.34 4.64 29.99
CA GLU A 83 -7.87 4.68 31.39
C GLU A 83 -8.44 5.86 32.19
N THR A 84 -8.71 7.00 31.54
CA THR A 84 -9.14 8.23 32.25
C THR A 84 -10.66 8.36 32.29
N GLY A 85 -11.37 7.67 31.38
CA GLY A 85 -12.82 7.80 31.23
C GLY A 85 -13.25 9.19 30.76
N LYS A 86 -12.36 9.94 30.12
CA LYS A 86 -12.64 11.28 29.57
C LYS A 86 -12.60 11.25 28.04
N VAL A 87 -13.43 12.08 27.41
CA VAL A 87 -13.32 12.35 25.98
C VAL A 87 -12.10 13.25 25.75
N GLU A 88 -11.19 12.80 24.91
CA GLU A 88 -9.93 13.47 24.61
C GLU A 88 -9.73 13.58 23.09
N PRO A 89 -8.99 14.59 22.59
CA PRO A 89 -8.64 14.69 21.17
C PRO A 89 -7.82 13.48 20.70
N VAL A 90 -8.07 13.04 19.46
CA VAL A 90 -7.26 12.02 18.78
C VAL A 90 -6.13 12.71 18.04
N GLY A 91 -4.89 12.36 18.36
CA GLY A 91 -3.69 12.99 17.78
C GLY A 91 -3.02 12.21 16.64
N ILE A 92 -3.53 11.05 16.28
CA ILE A 92 -2.99 10.20 15.20
C ILE A 92 -3.72 10.44 13.87
N ASP A 93 -3.11 10.06 12.76
CA ASP A 93 -3.74 9.98 11.45
C ASP A 93 -4.57 8.69 11.29
N ASP A 94 -5.82 8.83 10.88
CA ASP A 94 -6.74 7.74 10.56
C ASP A 94 -6.59 7.26 9.11
N ALA A 95 -6.15 8.18 8.24
CA ALA A 95 -5.83 7.93 6.84
C ALA A 95 -4.58 8.73 6.42
N CYS A 96 -3.80 8.15 5.52
CA CYS A 96 -2.70 8.81 4.84
C CYS A 96 -2.69 8.40 3.37
N THR A 97 -2.57 9.38 2.48
CA THR A 97 -2.32 9.16 1.05
C THR A 97 -1.11 9.99 0.65
N PHE A 98 -0.18 9.39 -0.10
CA PHE A 98 0.93 10.15 -0.66
C PHE A 98 1.30 9.72 -2.07
N LEU A 99 1.82 10.69 -2.82
CA LEU A 99 2.51 10.48 -4.09
C LEU A 99 4.02 10.57 -3.83
N CYS A 100 4.82 9.82 -4.58
CA CYS A 100 6.26 9.91 -4.48
C CYS A 100 6.98 9.77 -5.82
N ARG A 101 8.26 10.17 -5.84
CA ARG A 101 9.23 9.81 -6.88
C ARG A 101 10.27 8.88 -6.28
N PHE A 102 10.60 7.82 -6.99
CA PHE A 102 11.72 6.95 -6.66
C PHE A 102 13.00 7.43 -7.34
N GLU A 103 14.16 7.07 -6.79
CA GLU A 103 15.47 7.40 -7.39
C GLU A 103 15.64 6.84 -8.82
N ASN A 104 14.92 5.77 -9.17
CA ASN A 104 14.92 5.20 -10.52
C ASN A 104 14.05 5.97 -11.52
N GLY A 105 13.42 7.07 -11.11
CA GLY A 105 12.54 7.92 -11.93
C GLY A 105 11.06 7.50 -11.98
N SER A 106 10.71 6.33 -11.41
CA SER A 106 9.32 5.86 -11.37
C SER A 106 8.45 6.67 -10.40
N LEU A 107 7.14 6.67 -10.65
CA LEU A 107 6.15 7.34 -9.81
C LEU A 107 5.49 6.36 -8.84
N GLY A 108 5.28 6.81 -7.60
CA GLY A 108 4.56 6.06 -6.57
C GLY A 108 3.24 6.70 -6.15
N ASN A 109 2.25 5.88 -5.83
CA ASN A 109 1.05 6.28 -5.10
C ASN A 109 0.70 5.28 -4.00
N PHE A 110 0.43 5.81 -2.82
CA PHE A 110 0.25 5.05 -1.61
C PHE A 110 -1.00 5.52 -0.87
N GLU A 111 -1.74 4.57 -0.30
CA GLU A 111 -2.91 4.85 0.54
C GLU A 111 -2.94 3.90 1.73
N SER A 112 -3.20 4.43 2.93
CA SER A 112 -3.58 3.61 4.06
C SER A 112 -4.67 4.27 4.88
N THR A 113 -5.57 3.47 5.43
CA THR A 113 -6.68 3.95 6.25
C THR A 113 -7.24 2.84 7.13
N ARG A 114 -7.74 3.20 8.32
CA ARG A 114 -8.57 2.35 9.18
C ARG A 114 -10.08 2.57 8.99
N TYR A 115 -10.47 3.34 7.96
CA TYR A 115 -11.84 3.75 7.66
C TYR A 115 -12.37 3.16 6.35
N ALA A 116 -11.73 2.10 5.84
CA ALA A 116 -12.14 1.41 4.61
C ALA A 116 -13.02 0.20 4.94
N ARG A 117 -14.28 0.46 5.34
CA ARG A 117 -15.24 -0.58 5.74
C ARG A 117 -15.35 -1.69 4.69
N GLY A 118 -15.16 -2.93 5.13
CA GLY A 118 -15.12 -4.11 4.26
C GLY A 118 -13.73 -4.72 4.11
N HIS A 119 -12.67 -3.97 4.39
CA HIS A 119 -11.29 -4.46 4.35
C HIS A 119 -10.78 -4.79 5.76
N LYS A 120 -10.25 -6.00 5.95
CA LYS A 120 -9.70 -6.47 7.24
C LYS A 120 -8.21 -6.25 7.33
N ALA A 121 -7.49 -6.67 6.29
CA ALA A 121 -6.07 -6.40 6.11
C ALA A 121 -5.75 -6.41 4.61
N LEU A 122 -6.43 -5.57 3.83
CA LEU A 122 -6.17 -5.49 2.39
C LEU A 122 -4.86 -4.74 2.19
N TYR A 123 -3.77 -5.50 2.08
CA TYR A 123 -2.49 -4.99 1.64
C TYR A 123 -2.25 -5.46 0.21
N THR A 124 -2.20 -4.52 -0.74
CA THR A 124 -1.84 -4.80 -2.12
C THR A 124 -0.61 -4.02 -2.56
N PHE A 125 0.10 -4.54 -3.55
CA PHE A 125 1.01 -3.75 -4.37
C PHE A 125 0.86 -4.10 -5.85
N GLU A 126 1.19 -3.15 -6.71
CA GLU A 126 1.32 -3.37 -8.15
C GLU A 126 2.51 -2.59 -8.70
N ILE A 127 3.26 -3.22 -9.60
CA ILE A 127 4.40 -2.64 -10.30
C ILE A 127 4.17 -2.76 -11.79
N ASN A 128 4.30 -1.65 -12.52
CA ASN A 128 4.21 -1.62 -13.97
C ASN A 128 5.54 -1.18 -14.57
N GLY A 129 6.14 -2.05 -15.37
CA GLY A 129 7.33 -1.74 -16.16
C GLY A 129 7.09 -1.85 -17.66
N GLU A 130 8.14 -1.58 -18.40
CA GLU A 130 8.20 -1.59 -19.87
C GLU A 130 7.75 -2.90 -20.50
N HIS A 131 8.06 -4.03 -19.87
CA HIS A 131 7.84 -5.35 -20.47
C HIS A 131 6.84 -6.21 -19.72
N ALA A 132 6.54 -5.88 -18.47
CA ALA A 132 5.65 -6.69 -17.65
C ALA A 132 5.04 -5.87 -16.51
N SER A 133 3.97 -6.39 -15.93
CA SER A 133 3.39 -5.89 -14.69
C SER A 133 3.18 -7.04 -13.71
N ILE A 134 3.34 -6.76 -12.42
CA ILE A 134 2.99 -7.69 -11.33
C ILE A 134 2.02 -7.02 -10.38
N LYS A 135 1.10 -7.80 -9.83
CA LYS A 135 0.21 -7.36 -8.77
C LYS A 135 0.07 -8.46 -7.71
N TRP A 136 0.01 -8.05 -6.45
CA TRP A 136 -0.13 -8.93 -5.32
C TRP A 136 -1.19 -8.40 -4.34
N ASP A 137 -1.90 -9.33 -3.69
CA ASP A 137 -2.92 -9.06 -2.68
C ASP A 137 -2.72 -10.01 -1.49
N LEU A 138 -2.56 -9.47 -0.29
CA LEU A 138 -2.42 -10.24 0.94
C LEU A 138 -3.62 -11.17 1.21
N HIS A 139 -4.83 -10.81 0.77
CA HIS A 139 -5.99 -11.69 0.90
C HIS A 139 -5.92 -12.92 -0.01
N ASP A 140 -5.08 -12.92 -1.04
CA ASP A 140 -4.70 -14.10 -1.83
C ASP A 140 -3.18 -14.30 -1.81
N LEU A 141 -2.63 -14.32 -0.59
CA LEU A 141 -1.20 -14.33 -0.25
C LEU A 141 -0.31 -15.22 -1.13
N HIS A 142 -0.82 -16.36 -1.61
CA HIS A 142 -0.06 -17.35 -2.36
C HIS A 142 -0.06 -17.14 -3.88
N ARG A 143 -0.71 -16.09 -4.38
CA ARG A 143 -0.78 -15.78 -5.81
C ARG A 143 -0.14 -14.44 -6.13
N LEU A 144 0.53 -14.38 -7.28
CA LEU A 144 1.05 -13.17 -7.88
C LEU A 144 0.47 -13.08 -9.28
N ASP A 145 -0.32 -12.05 -9.55
CA ASP A 145 -0.81 -11.76 -10.90
C ASP A 145 0.37 -11.28 -11.74
N TYR A 146 0.53 -11.84 -12.95
CA TYR A 146 1.64 -11.51 -13.83
C TYR A 146 1.15 -11.26 -15.25
N PHE A 147 1.45 -10.07 -15.76
CA PHE A 147 1.26 -9.71 -17.15
C PHE A 147 2.62 -9.56 -17.82
N GLU A 148 2.80 -10.17 -18.99
CA GLU A 148 4.00 -10.03 -19.82
C GLU A 148 3.60 -9.51 -21.20
N TYR A 149 4.24 -8.43 -21.62
CA TYR A 149 4.16 -7.94 -22.99
C TYR A 149 5.12 -8.78 -23.84
N ASP A 150 4.58 -9.36 -24.91
CA ASP A 150 5.30 -10.27 -25.82
C ASP A 150 6.68 -9.69 -26.21
N ARG A 151 7.76 -10.34 -25.75
CA ARG A 151 9.14 -10.01 -26.11
C ARG A 151 9.51 -10.85 -27.33
N PRO A 152 9.80 -10.25 -28.50
CA PRO A 152 10.40 -10.98 -29.60
C PRO A 152 11.75 -11.56 -29.14
N GLY A 153 11.84 -12.88 -28.96
CA GLY A 153 13.11 -13.59 -28.76
C GLY A 153 13.33 -14.31 -27.41
N ALA A 154 12.33 -14.39 -26.52
CA ALA A 154 12.46 -15.21 -25.30
C ALA A 154 12.25 -16.72 -25.53
N ASP A 155 11.66 -17.12 -26.66
CA ASP A 155 11.73 -18.48 -27.20
C ASP A 155 11.66 -18.41 -28.73
N ALA A 156 12.71 -18.88 -29.41
CA ALA A 156 12.78 -18.93 -30.86
C ALA A 156 11.92 -20.09 -31.38
N GLY A 157 10.64 -19.83 -31.63
CA GLY A 157 9.77 -20.79 -32.31
C GLY A 157 8.34 -20.30 -32.42
N THR A 158 7.95 -19.88 -33.61
CA THR A 158 6.59 -19.46 -34.01
C THR A 158 6.12 -18.11 -33.47
N PHE A 159 6.24 -17.11 -34.35
CA PHE A 159 5.57 -15.82 -34.25
C PHE A 159 4.06 -16.01 -34.47
N GLU A 160 3.28 -15.98 -33.39
CA GLU A 160 1.91 -15.51 -33.43
C GLU A 160 1.83 -14.31 -32.49
N LYS A 161 1.51 -13.15 -33.05
CA LYS A 161 1.09 -11.98 -32.27
C LYS A 161 -0.11 -12.46 -31.45
N THR A 162 0.08 -12.83 -30.19
CA THR A 162 -1.04 -13.37 -29.41
C THR A 162 -2.08 -12.26 -29.36
N GLU A 163 -3.32 -12.56 -29.72
CA GLU A 163 -4.49 -11.67 -29.51
C GLU A 163 -4.71 -11.32 -28.01
N SER A 164 -3.76 -11.69 -27.14
CA SER A 164 -3.72 -11.44 -25.71
C SER A 164 -3.48 -9.98 -25.31
N ILE A 165 -3.17 -9.08 -26.26
CA ILE A 165 -3.31 -7.63 -26.05
C ILE A 165 -4.74 -7.31 -25.53
N VAL A 166 -5.72 -8.17 -25.83
CA VAL A 166 -7.12 -8.06 -25.40
C VAL A 166 -7.42 -8.79 -24.08
N ARG A 167 -6.55 -9.67 -23.55
CA ARG A 167 -6.91 -10.58 -22.43
C ARG A 167 -6.40 -10.22 -21.04
N GLY A 168 -5.65 -9.13 -20.87
CA GLY A 168 -5.28 -8.63 -19.54
C GLY A 168 -4.46 -9.61 -18.69
N TRP A 169 -4.42 -9.34 -17.37
CA TRP A 169 -3.69 -10.09 -16.33
C TRP A 169 -3.90 -11.61 -16.41
N ARG A 170 -2.84 -12.39 -16.20
CA ARG A 170 -2.89 -13.86 -16.05
C ARG A 170 -2.49 -14.28 -14.64
#